data_AF-A0AB39MCF6-F1
#
_entry.id   AF-A0AB39MCF6-F1
#
_cell.length_a   1.000
_cell.length_b   1.000
_cell.length_c   1.000
_cell.angle_alpha   90.00
_cell.angle_beta   90.00
_cell.angle_gamma   90.00
#
_symmetry.space_group_name_H-M   'P 1'
#
loop_
_entity.id
_entity.type
_entity.pdbx_description
1 polymer ?
#
loop_
_entity_poly.entity_id
_entity_poly.type
_entity_poly.pdbx_seq_one_letter_code
_entity_poly.pdbx_strand_id
1 'polypeptide(L)'
;MEPEHLERFCQKMQAIGSSAGIAHQVHRTLRTALNEAVRRGHAVRNPATIAKAPRLEEDEVESYSVEEVQRLVAEAGKHRNAARWVIALALGLRQGEALGMQWTDIDFELGVIRVRRGRLRPRYEHGCGNRCGRKPGYCPQKINVRRETKSVKSRAGQRPIGVPDELMALLRQHKEEQGRERTLARDLWTEKGYVFTSPVGEPLNPNTDFHRWKDLLKAAGVRDSRLHDARHTAATVLLILGISDAVVDSIMGWEPGKSDRMRRRYQHMTGPVLQQTAAKIGALLWAVPADVAEEAGSRAAVRSGPASVDSAVYLADLGGRRLAFATREHAERVVAQWREDRPGQAAQVKEMGREHWEAKAGGGDQLIRHEIPDRRMVHHAHAVFLTGGEPLNVGTPARWSTWAWDFEPDLYTDLPVRWHTSRRPGQEIEAHVRGTDENAVSSAHGEACAQAVDRARNPATYGDGQS
;
A
#
# COMPACT_ATOMS: atom_id res chain seq x y z
N MET A 1 -11.29 19.16 -48.58
CA MET A 1 -11.22 17.92 -47.76
C MET A 1 -12.61 17.58 -47.28
N GLU A 2 -13.07 16.36 -47.55
CA GLU A 2 -14.43 15.87 -47.24
C GLU A 2 -14.37 14.79 -46.14
N PRO A 3 -15.47 14.53 -45.39
CA PRO A 3 -15.51 13.51 -44.35
C PRO A 3 -15.03 12.12 -44.81
N GLU A 4 -15.35 11.73 -46.03
CA GLU A 4 -15.04 10.45 -46.66
C GLU A 4 -13.53 10.26 -46.85
N HIS A 5 -12.76 11.35 -46.93
CA HIS A 5 -11.30 11.29 -46.98
C HIS A 5 -10.71 10.86 -45.63
N LEU A 6 -11.30 11.33 -44.52
CA LEU A 6 -10.88 10.98 -43.17
C LEU A 6 -11.27 9.54 -42.82
N GLU A 7 -12.45 9.11 -43.23
CA GLU A 7 -12.91 7.73 -43.06
C GLU A 7 -12.02 6.75 -43.81
N ARG A 8 -11.76 6.99 -45.11
CA ARG A 8 -10.84 6.18 -45.92
C ARG A 8 -9.43 6.16 -45.35
N PHE A 9 -8.95 7.30 -44.84
CA PHE A 9 -7.64 7.38 -44.20
C PHE A 9 -7.57 6.50 -42.94
N CYS A 10 -8.59 6.56 -42.07
CA CYS A 10 -8.63 5.74 -40.86
C CYS A 10 -8.76 4.24 -41.19
N GLN A 11 -9.58 3.88 -42.19
CA GLN A 11 -9.70 2.50 -42.67
C GLN A 11 -8.37 1.98 -43.22
N LYS A 12 -7.68 2.78 -44.04
CA LYS A 12 -6.37 2.43 -44.58
C LYS A 12 -5.33 2.23 -43.46
N MET A 13 -5.35 3.06 -42.42
CA MET A 13 -4.48 2.87 -41.26
C MET A 13 -4.72 1.53 -40.56
N GLN A 14 -5.99 1.14 -40.39
CA GLN A 14 -6.35 -0.15 -39.79
C GLN A 14 -5.93 -1.33 -40.68
N ALA A 15 -6.13 -1.22 -42.00
CA ALA A 15 -5.72 -2.24 -42.96
C ALA A 15 -4.20 -2.46 -42.98
N ILE A 16 -3.41 -1.44 -42.63
CA ILE A 16 -1.94 -1.52 -42.52
C ILE A 16 -1.49 -2.07 -41.14
N GLY A 17 -2.44 -2.45 -40.27
CA GLY A 17 -2.16 -3.06 -38.96
C GLY A 17 -2.05 -2.07 -37.80
N SER A 18 -2.44 -0.79 -37.98
CA SER A 18 -2.58 0.12 -36.84
C SER A 18 -3.80 -0.26 -36.00
N SER A 19 -3.64 -0.28 -34.67
CA SER A 19 -4.78 -0.54 -33.79
C SER A 19 -5.87 0.52 -33.95
N ALA A 20 -7.13 0.14 -33.69
CA ALA A 20 -8.26 1.06 -33.71
C ALA A 20 -8.04 2.26 -32.77
N GLY A 21 -7.34 2.04 -31.64
CA GLY A 21 -6.88 3.08 -30.72
C GLY A 21 -6.00 4.15 -31.39
N ILE A 22 -5.00 3.72 -32.17
CA ILE A 22 -4.11 4.64 -32.88
C ILE A 22 -4.88 5.43 -33.94
N ALA A 23 -5.71 4.75 -34.75
CA ALA A 23 -6.53 5.41 -35.76
C ALA A 23 -7.49 6.45 -35.15
N HIS A 24 -8.10 6.13 -34.01
CA HIS A 24 -8.98 7.04 -33.28
C HIS A 24 -8.23 8.26 -32.72
N GLN A 25 -7.01 8.06 -32.18
CA GLN A 25 -6.17 9.15 -31.68
C GLN A 25 -5.77 10.10 -32.81
N VAL A 26 -5.47 9.56 -33.99
CA VAL A 26 -5.18 10.38 -35.18
C VAL A 26 -6.43 11.14 -35.62
N HIS A 27 -7.59 10.51 -35.68
CA HIS A 27 -8.86 11.18 -35.98
C HIS A 27 -9.13 12.35 -35.02
N ARG A 28 -8.89 12.15 -33.71
CA ARG A 28 -9.04 13.21 -32.69
C ARG A 28 -8.06 14.36 -32.90
N THR A 29 -6.82 14.06 -33.27
CA THR A 29 -5.78 15.08 -33.55
C THR A 29 -6.15 15.91 -34.78
N LEU A 30 -6.60 15.25 -35.85
CA LEU A 30 -7.08 15.90 -37.07
C LEU A 30 -8.29 16.79 -36.78
N ARG A 31 -9.25 16.30 -35.98
CA ARG A 31 -10.40 17.10 -35.54
C ARG A 31 -9.98 18.36 -34.80
N THR A 32 -9.01 18.29 -33.88
CA THR A 32 -8.48 19.47 -33.17
C THR A 32 -7.78 20.44 -34.13
N ALA A 33 -6.94 19.95 -35.03
CA ALA A 33 -6.24 20.80 -36.01
C ALA A 33 -7.22 21.51 -36.96
N LEU A 34 -8.24 20.79 -37.44
CA LEU A 34 -9.27 21.36 -38.33
C LEU A 34 -10.20 22.33 -37.59
N ASN A 35 -10.48 22.11 -36.30
CA ASN A 35 -11.17 23.11 -35.47
C ASN A 35 -10.37 24.40 -35.38
N GLU A 36 -9.05 24.31 -35.22
CA GLU A 36 -8.19 25.49 -35.18
C GLU A 36 -8.13 26.20 -36.54
N ALA A 37 -8.11 25.45 -37.64
CA ALA A 37 -8.20 25.99 -38.99
C ALA A 37 -9.51 26.76 -39.22
N VAL A 38 -10.64 26.22 -38.75
CA VAL A 38 -11.95 26.92 -38.81
C VAL A 38 -11.93 28.17 -37.93
N ARG A 39 -11.44 28.06 -36.69
CA ARG A 39 -11.35 29.20 -35.76
C ARG A 39 -10.52 30.36 -36.31
N ARG A 40 -9.46 30.05 -37.07
CA ARG A 40 -8.59 31.05 -37.72
C ARG A 40 -9.07 31.49 -39.11
N GLY A 41 -10.22 30.99 -39.58
CA GLY A 41 -10.77 31.34 -40.88
C GLY A 41 -10.08 30.69 -42.09
N HIS A 42 -9.17 29.74 -41.86
CA HIS A 42 -8.52 28.98 -42.95
C HIS A 42 -9.41 27.87 -43.53
N ALA A 43 -10.49 27.51 -42.84
CA ALA A 43 -11.48 26.55 -43.31
C ALA A 43 -12.90 27.02 -42.95
N VAL A 44 -13.86 26.75 -43.82
CA VAL A 44 -15.27 27.14 -43.57
C VAL A 44 -15.96 26.16 -42.62
N ARG A 45 -15.60 24.88 -42.65
CA ARG A 45 -16.19 23.82 -41.82
C ARG A 45 -15.15 22.76 -41.46
N ASN A 46 -15.37 22.08 -40.34
CA ASN A 46 -14.53 20.95 -39.94
C ASN A 46 -15.14 19.62 -40.42
N PRO A 47 -14.58 18.94 -41.45
CA PRO A 47 -15.11 17.66 -41.91
C PRO A 47 -14.98 16.52 -40.86
N ALA A 48 -14.04 16.62 -39.91
CA ALA A 48 -13.82 15.61 -38.88
C ALA A 48 -14.86 15.63 -37.74
N THR A 49 -15.76 16.61 -37.71
CA THR A 49 -16.93 16.57 -36.80
C THR A 49 -18.04 15.69 -37.37
N ILE A 50 -18.07 15.49 -38.68
CA ILE A 50 -19.08 14.72 -39.42
C ILE A 50 -18.58 13.30 -39.69
N ALA A 51 -17.29 13.15 -40.00
CA ALA A 51 -16.68 11.86 -40.31
C ALA A 51 -16.84 10.86 -39.16
N LYS A 52 -17.14 9.61 -39.51
CA LYS A 52 -17.26 8.50 -38.55
C LYS A 52 -15.88 8.16 -38.00
N ALA A 53 -15.72 8.40 -36.69
CA ALA A 53 -14.51 7.98 -35.99
C ALA A 53 -14.42 6.45 -35.92
N PRO A 54 -13.21 5.87 -35.93
CA PRO A 54 -13.00 4.45 -35.68
C PRO A 54 -13.67 4.02 -34.37
N ARG A 55 -14.41 2.90 -34.42
CA ARG A 55 -14.92 2.26 -33.20
C ARG A 55 -13.73 1.80 -32.37
N LEU A 56 -13.76 2.17 -31.10
CA LEU A 56 -12.85 1.63 -30.09
C LEU A 56 -13.60 0.47 -29.45
N GLU A 57 -13.12 -0.75 -29.69
CA GLU A 57 -13.45 -1.85 -28.79
C GLU A 57 -12.70 -1.57 -27.47
N GLU A 58 -13.43 -1.57 -26.36
CA GLU A 58 -12.82 -1.41 -25.06
C GLU A 58 -12.33 -2.79 -24.61
N ASP A 59 -11.02 -3.01 -24.64
CA ASP A 59 -10.44 -4.19 -24.02
C ASP A 59 -10.75 -4.16 -22.52
N GLU A 60 -11.37 -5.23 -22.01
CA GLU A 60 -11.56 -5.41 -20.56
C GLU A 60 -10.18 -5.47 -19.89
N VAL A 61 -9.92 -4.48 -19.03
CA VAL A 61 -8.65 -4.47 -18.29
C VAL A 61 -8.80 -5.37 -17.09
N GLU A 62 -8.34 -6.61 -17.23
CA GLU A 62 -8.23 -7.53 -16.11
C GLU A 62 -7.27 -6.97 -15.05
N SER A 63 -7.71 -6.91 -13.79
CA SER A 63 -6.86 -6.65 -12.64
C SER A 63 -6.09 -7.90 -12.23
N TYR A 64 -4.93 -7.73 -11.60
CA TYR A 64 -4.21 -8.84 -10.97
C TYR A 64 -5.04 -9.48 -9.84
N SER A 65 -4.99 -10.81 -9.72
CA SER A 65 -5.53 -11.51 -8.56
C SER A 65 -4.67 -11.25 -7.31
N VAL A 66 -5.20 -11.57 -6.12
CA VAL A 66 -4.45 -11.41 -4.87
C VAL A 66 -3.17 -12.26 -4.87
N GLU A 67 -3.26 -13.48 -5.40
CA GLU A 67 -2.14 -14.43 -5.51
C GLU A 67 -1.08 -13.91 -6.49
N GLU A 68 -1.49 -13.31 -7.61
CA GLU A 68 -0.58 -12.66 -8.56
C GLU A 68 0.15 -11.47 -7.91
N VAL A 69 -0.56 -10.64 -7.13
CA VAL A 69 0.03 -9.53 -6.39
C VAL A 69 1.04 -10.03 -5.35
N GLN A 70 0.71 -11.07 -4.59
CA GLN A 70 1.61 -11.67 -3.60
C GLN A 70 2.89 -12.20 -4.25
N ARG A 71 2.78 -12.92 -5.38
CA ARG A 71 3.97 -13.37 -6.15
C ARG A 71 4.79 -12.19 -6.65
N LEU A 72 4.15 -11.13 -7.12
CA LEU A 72 4.84 -9.92 -7.57
C LEU A 72 5.58 -9.19 -6.45
N VAL A 73 4.97 -9.07 -5.27
CA VAL A 73 5.58 -8.44 -4.10
C VAL A 73 6.77 -9.27 -3.61
N ALA A 74 6.63 -10.59 -3.54
CA ALA A 74 7.70 -11.51 -3.15
C ALA A 74 8.90 -11.44 -4.12
N GLU A 75 8.64 -11.46 -5.44
CA GLU A 75 9.71 -11.34 -6.44
C GLU A 75 10.33 -9.93 -6.44
N ALA A 76 9.53 -8.89 -6.24
CA ALA A 76 10.02 -7.51 -6.19
C ALA A 76 11.05 -7.31 -5.08
N GLY A 77 10.87 -7.97 -3.93
CA GLY A 77 11.80 -7.93 -2.79
C GLY A 77 13.23 -8.36 -3.12
N LYS A 78 13.44 -9.12 -4.20
CA LYS A 78 14.76 -9.56 -4.66
C LYS A 78 15.51 -8.48 -5.47
N HIS A 79 14.86 -7.37 -5.78
CA HIS A 79 15.39 -6.33 -6.65
C HIS A 79 15.59 -5.00 -5.92
N ARG A 80 16.66 -4.28 -6.28
CA ARG A 80 16.89 -2.91 -5.82
C ARG A 80 15.70 -2.00 -6.13
N ASN A 81 15.41 -1.06 -5.22
CA ASN A 81 14.26 -0.16 -5.31
C ASN A 81 12.88 -0.87 -5.36
N ALA A 82 12.74 -2.07 -4.77
CA ALA A 82 11.51 -2.88 -4.79
C ALA A 82 10.24 -2.08 -4.44
N ALA A 83 10.35 -1.20 -3.43
CA ALA A 83 9.22 -0.43 -2.90
C ALA A 83 8.46 0.37 -3.96
N ARG A 84 9.10 0.78 -5.07
CA ARG A 84 8.40 1.53 -6.13
C ARG A 84 7.29 0.74 -6.83
N TRP A 85 7.45 -0.58 -6.93
CA TRP A 85 6.44 -1.47 -7.52
C TRP A 85 5.36 -1.80 -6.51
N VAL A 86 5.72 -2.02 -5.25
CA VAL A 86 4.77 -2.24 -4.15
C VAL A 86 3.86 -1.01 -3.99
N ILE A 87 4.41 0.20 -4.02
CA ILE A 87 3.63 1.44 -3.99
C ILE A 87 2.67 1.54 -5.19
N ALA A 88 3.11 1.14 -6.39
CA ALA A 88 2.26 1.17 -7.57
C ALA A 88 1.10 0.17 -7.46
N LEU A 89 1.33 -1.01 -6.89
CA LEU A 89 0.34 -2.07 -6.67
C LEU A 89 -0.63 -1.74 -5.54
N ALA A 90 -0.15 -1.16 -4.43
CA ALA A 90 -0.94 -0.87 -3.24
C ALA A 90 -1.70 0.46 -3.34
N LEU A 91 -1.06 1.51 -3.84
CA LEU A 91 -1.59 2.89 -3.81
C LEU A 91 -1.95 3.39 -5.22
N GLY A 92 -1.70 2.60 -6.26
CA GLY A 92 -2.05 2.94 -7.64
C GLY A 92 -1.27 4.12 -8.22
N LEU A 93 -0.09 4.46 -7.68
CA LEU A 93 0.72 5.58 -8.22
C LEU A 93 1.11 5.30 -9.67
N ARG A 94 1.04 6.32 -10.52
CA ARG A 94 1.57 6.21 -11.88
C ARG A 94 3.09 6.04 -11.80
N GLN A 95 3.67 5.28 -12.74
CA GLN A 95 5.13 5.10 -12.80
C GLN A 95 5.91 6.41 -12.66
N GLY A 96 5.50 7.46 -13.39
CA GLY A 96 6.14 8.76 -13.27
C GLY A 96 6.02 9.36 -11.86
N GLU A 97 4.89 9.20 -11.18
CA GLU A 97 4.68 9.70 -9.81
C GLU A 97 5.58 8.95 -8.81
N ALA A 98 5.62 7.62 -8.88
CA ALA A 98 6.51 6.80 -8.05
C ALA A 98 7.99 7.19 -8.27
N LEU A 99 8.44 7.23 -9.52
CA LEU A 99 9.83 7.58 -9.86
C LEU A 99 10.16 9.07 -9.66
N GLY A 100 9.16 9.91 -9.50
CA GLY A 100 9.32 11.35 -9.25
C GLY A 100 9.44 11.69 -7.77
N MET A 101 9.14 10.75 -6.88
CA MET A 101 9.07 10.95 -5.44
C MET A 101 10.44 11.32 -4.85
N GLN A 102 10.45 12.29 -3.94
CA GLN A 102 11.61 12.66 -3.13
C GLN A 102 11.37 12.36 -1.65
N TRP A 103 12.43 12.22 -0.86
CA TRP A 103 12.29 11.93 0.57
C TRP A 103 11.51 13.00 1.34
N THR A 104 11.56 14.26 0.89
CA THR A 104 10.75 15.36 1.44
C THR A 104 9.25 15.20 1.21
N ASP A 105 8.85 14.27 0.35
CA ASP A 105 7.45 13.99 0.05
C ASP A 105 6.86 12.93 1.00
N ILE A 106 7.69 12.26 1.81
CA ILE A 106 7.29 11.17 2.71
C ILE A 106 7.31 11.64 4.15
N ASP A 107 6.19 11.48 4.84
CA ASP A 107 5.99 11.83 6.23
C ASP A 107 5.91 10.54 7.06
N PHE A 108 7.02 10.19 7.70
CA PHE A 108 7.15 8.92 8.43
C PHE A 108 6.39 8.90 9.76
N GLU A 109 6.11 10.08 10.32
CA GLU A 109 5.34 10.21 11.57
C GLU A 109 3.85 10.15 11.29
N LEU A 110 3.39 10.81 10.22
CA LEU A 110 1.98 10.82 9.84
C LEU A 110 1.56 9.63 8.97
N GLY A 111 2.48 8.78 8.51
CA GLY A 111 2.14 7.66 7.63
C GLY A 111 1.68 8.10 6.24
N VAL A 112 2.23 9.19 5.70
CA VAL A 112 1.67 9.86 4.50
C VAL A 112 2.70 10.10 3.40
N ILE A 113 2.31 9.82 2.15
CA ILE A 113 3.04 10.23 0.94
C ILE A 113 2.33 11.38 0.24
N ARG A 114 3.06 12.44 -0.10
CA ARG A 114 2.55 13.60 -0.85
C ARG A 114 2.99 13.54 -2.31
N VAL A 115 2.07 13.26 -3.23
CA VAL A 115 2.41 13.11 -4.66
C VAL A 115 2.54 14.48 -5.34
N ARG A 116 3.74 15.09 -5.34
CA ARG A 116 3.95 16.46 -5.84
C ARG A 116 4.32 16.54 -7.32
N ARG A 117 5.04 15.52 -7.81
CA ARG A 117 5.74 15.57 -9.10
C ARG A 117 5.75 14.21 -9.79
N GLY A 118 5.84 14.24 -11.11
CA GLY A 118 6.00 13.05 -11.94
C GLY A 118 7.30 13.13 -12.75
N ARG A 119 8.11 12.08 -12.69
CA ARG A 119 9.30 11.90 -13.51
C ARG A 119 8.95 11.87 -14.99
N LEU A 120 9.68 12.66 -15.76
CA LEU A 120 9.57 12.69 -17.21
C LEU A 120 10.62 11.77 -17.85
N ARG A 121 10.23 11.13 -18.96
CA ARG A 121 11.20 10.44 -19.81
C ARG A 121 12.21 11.47 -20.33
N PRO A 122 13.52 11.28 -20.09
CA PRO A 122 14.55 12.20 -20.55
C PRO A 122 14.57 12.24 -22.08
N ARG A 123 14.96 13.40 -22.63
CA ARG A 123 15.23 13.57 -24.05
C ARG A 123 16.66 14.04 -24.18
N TYR A 124 17.45 13.32 -24.96
CA TYR A 124 18.87 13.60 -25.11
C TYR A 124 19.15 14.22 -26.46
N GLU A 125 20.08 15.17 -26.47
CA GLU A 125 20.73 15.70 -27.66
C GLU A 125 22.23 15.41 -27.61
N HIS A 126 22.90 15.53 -28.76
CA HIS A 126 24.34 15.35 -28.85
C HIS A 126 25.07 16.60 -28.33
N GLY A 127 25.73 16.49 -27.17
CA GLY A 127 26.73 17.47 -26.76
C GLY A 127 28.04 17.39 -27.57
N CYS A 128 28.24 16.28 -28.30
CA CYS A 128 29.41 16.11 -29.17
C CYS A 128 29.23 16.71 -30.58
N GLY A 129 28.12 17.40 -30.87
CA GLY A 129 27.84 17.91 -32.22
C GLY A 129 27.71 16.82 -33.28
N ASN A 130 27.01 15.72 -32.96
CA ASN A 130 26.79 14.55 -33.83
C ASN A 130 28.05 13.78 -34.29
N ARG A 131 29.23 14.06 -33.73
CA ARG A 131 30.51 13.41 -34.14
C ARG A 131 30.62 11.92 -33.78
N CYS A 132 29.80 11.41 -32.87
CA CYS A 132 29.96 10.05 -32.34
C CYS A 132 29.25 8.95 -33.13
N GLY A 133 28.44 9.27 -34.14
CA GLY A 133 27.70 8.29 -34.96
C GLY A 133 26.64 7.46 -34.22
N ARG A 134 26.40 7.72 -32.94
CA ARG A 134 25.42 7.00 -32.11
C ARG A 134 24.09 7.76 -32.08
N LYS A 135 23.01 7.12 -31.63
CA LYS A 135 21.77 7.87 -31.30
C LYS A 135 22.03 8.79 -30.09
N PRO A 136 21.33 9.93 -29.95
CA PRO A 136 21.58 10.91 -28.88
C PRO A 136 21.60 10.33 -27.47
N GLY A 137 20.74 9.35 -27.16
CA GLY A 137 20.69 8.69 -25.85
C GLY A 137 21.93 7.86 -25.47
N TYR A 138 22.76 7.49 -26.45
CA TYR A 138 24.00 6.72 -26.28
C TYR A 138 25.26 7.57 -26.54
N CYS A 139 25.09 8.88 -26.73
CA CYS A 139 26.21 9.79 -26.84
C CYS A 139 26.96 9.85 -25.48
N PRO A 140 28.31 9.73 -25.46
CA PRO A 140 29.10 9.91 -24.24
C PRO A 140 28.94 11.31 -23.62
N GLN A 141 28.73 12.31 -24.47
CA GLN A 141 28.47 13.71 -24.11
C GLN A 141 26.99 14.05 -24.28
N LYS A 142 26.08 13.13 -23.96
CA LYS A 142 24.63 13.38 -24.08
C LYS A 142 24.19 14.48 -23.13
N ILE A 143 23.32 15.38 -23.61
CA ILE A 143 22.74 16.46 -22.81
C ILE A 143 21.25 16.19 -22.70
N ASN A 144 20.72 16.14 -21.47
CA ASN A 144 19.27 16.03 -21.27
C ASN A 144 18.63 17.41 -21.45
N VAL A 145 17.88 17.58 -22.54
CA VAL A 145 17.19 18.86 -22.87
C VAL A 145 15.80 18.97 -22.26
N ARG A 146 15.32 17.90 -21.61
CA ARG A 146 14.04 17.88 -20.93
C ARG A 146 14.24 17.99 -19.43
N ARG A 147 13.50 18.91 -18.79
CA ARG A 147 13.39 18.94 -17.32
C ARG A 147 13.07 17.55 -16.76
N GLU A 148 13.63 17.22 -15.60
CA GLU A 148 13.53 15.88 -15.03
C GLU A 148 12.10 15.53 -14.59
N THR A 149 11.36 16.52 -14.09
CA THR A 149 10.02 16.34 -13.53
C THR A 149 9.01 17.31 -14.12
N LYS A 150 7.74 16.99 -13.95
CA LYS A 150 6.62 17.92 -14.07
C LYS A 150 5.86 17.93 -12.75
N SER A 151 5.27 19.07 -12.39
CA SER A 151 4.24 19.08 -11.36
C SER A 151 3.06 18.20 -11.81
N VAL A 152 2.39 17.59 -10.84
CA VAL A 152 1.11 16.93 -11.13
C VAL A 152 0.10 18.02 -11.48
N LYS A 153 -0.61 17.84 -12.61
CA LYS A 153 -1.34 18.90 -13.32
C LYS A 153 -2.54 19.50 -12.56
N SER A 154 -2.97 18.93 -11.44
CA SER A 154 -4.17 19.36 -10.71
C SER A 154 -3.94 19.37 -9.19
N ARG A 155 -4.71 20.20 -8.46
CA ARG A 155 -4.78 20.17 -6.98
C ARG A 155 -5.12 18.77 -6.46
N ALA A 156 -6.01 18.03 -7.13
CA ALA A 156 -6.34 16.63 -6.81
C ALA A 156 -5.13 15.68 -6.92
N GLY A 157 -4.11 16.05 -7.70
CA GLY A 157 -2.85 15.32 -7.82
C GLY A 157 -1.90 15.52 -6.64
N GLN A 158 -1.91 16.69 -6.01
CA GLN A 158 -1.05 17.06 -4.86
C GLN A 158 -1.69 16.66 -3.53
N ARG A 159 -2.00 15.37 -3.39
CA ARG A 159 -2.70 14.85 -2.21
C ARG A 159 -1.76 14.14 -1.24
N PRO A 160 -2.09 14.15 0.06
CA PRO A 160 -1.61 13.14 0.99
C PRO A 160 -2.32 11.81 0.69
N ILE A 161 -1.56 10.72 0.58
CA ILE A 161 -2.07 9.35 0.53
C ILE A 161 -1.62 8.69 1.82
N GLY A 162 -2.57 8.18 2.61
CA GLY A 162 -2.28 7.36 3.77
C GLY A 162 -1.62 6.05 3.33
N VAL A 163 -0.57 5.65 4.03
CA VAL A 163 0.28 4.52 3.68
C VAL A 163 0.21 3.49 4.80
N PRO A 164 -0.07 2.21 4.51
CA PRO A 164 -0.03 1.15 5.51
C PRO A 164 1.33 1.06 6.20
N ASP A 165 1.36 0.67 7.47
CA ASP A 165 2.57 0.62 8.29
C ASP A 165 3.63 -0.31 7.71
N GLU A 166 3.22 -1.42 7.08
CA GLU A 166 4.13 -2.36 6.41
C GLU A 166 4.86 -1.69 5.24
N LEU A 167 4.15 -0.83 4.50
CA LEU A 167 4.74 -0.09 3.39
C LEU A 167 5.61 1.08 3.91
N MET A 168 5.27 1.67 5.05
CA MET A 168 6.13 2.64 5.74
C MET A 168 7.43 1.98 6.23
N ALA A 169 7.35 0.77 6.79
CA ALA A 169 8.51 -0.02 7.18
C ALA A 169 9.41 -0.35 5.98
N LEU A 170 8.81 -0.78 4.85
CA LEU A 170 9.52 -1.02 3.60
C LEU A 170 10.23 0.23 3.09
N LEU A 171 9.61 1.41 3.21
CA LEU A 171 10.22 2.69 2.85
C LEU A 171 11.36 3.10 3.79
N ARG A 172 11.27 2.80 5.09
CA ARG A 172 12.38 3.00 6.04
C ARG A 172 13.58 2.12 5.68
N GLN A 173 13.34 0.83 5.43
CA GLN A 173 14.38 -0.10 4.97
C GLN A 173 15.02 0.37 3.66
N HIS A 174 14.20 0.82 2.70
CA HIS A 174 14.69 1.37 1.43
C HIS A 174 15.56 2.63 1.65
N LYS A 175 15.21 3.49 2.60
CA LYS A 175 15.98 4.69 2.97
C LYS A 175 17.35 4.32 3.53
N GLU A 176 17.41 3.32 4.41
CA GLU A 176 18.66 2.82 4.98
C GLU A 176 19.56 2.21 3.92
N GLU A 177 19.01 1.36 3.05
CA GLU A 177 19.78 0.73 1.97
C GLU A 177 20.35 1.77 1.00
N GLN A 178 19.55 2.76 0.61
CA GLN A 178 20.04 3.87 -0.19
C GLN A 178 21.12 4.69 0.55
N GLY A 179 21.03 4.81 1.88
CA GLY A 179 22.07 5.42 2.71
C GLY A 179 23.40 4.65 2.66
N ARG A 180 23.35 3.31 2.61
CA ARG A 180 24.54 2.46 2.40
C ARG A 180 25.10 2.66 1.00
N GLU A 181 24.26 2.66 -0.04
CA GLU A 181 24.67 2.93 -1.42
C GLU A 181 25.37 4.29 -1.56
N ARG A 182 24.80 5.33 -0.93
CA ARG A 182 25.38 6.68 -0.87
C ARG A 182 26.77 6.67 -0.25
N THR A 183 26.93 6.00 0.89
CA THR A 183 28.23 5.88 1.57
C THR A 183 29.26 5.15 0.71
N LEU A 184 28.84 4.10 -0.01
CA LEU A 184 29.70 3.33 -0.91
C LEU A 184 30.09 4.12 -2.16
N ALA A 185 29.17 4.90 -2.72
CA ALA A 185 29.39 5.70 -3.93
C ALA A 185 30.33 6.89 -3.71
N ARG A 186 30.43 7.42 -2.48
CA ARG A 186 31.28 8.57 -2.11
C ARG A 186 31.05 9.74 -3.08
N ASP A 187 32.11 10.25 -3.70
CA ASP A 187 32.10 11.40 -4.61
C ASP A 187 31.32 11.15 -5.90
N LEU A 188 30.98 9.89 -6.22
CA LEU A 188 30.11 9.58 -7.35
C LEU A 188 28.63 9.83 -7.04
N TRP A 189 28.26 9.98 -5.76
CA TRP A 189 26.87 10.20 -5.38
C TRP A 189 26.39 11.60 -5.77
N THR A 190 25.27 11.66 -6.48
CA THR A 190 24.64 12.93 -6.87
C THR A 190 23.44 13.24 -5.97
N GLU A 191 23.50 14.34 -5.23
CA GLU A 191 22.43 14.73 -4.31
C GLU A 191 21.23 15.37 -5.02
N LYS A 192 20.22 14.56 -5.30
CA LYS A 192 18.95 15.01 -5.89
C LYS A 192 17.71 14.70 -5.04
N GLY A 193 17.90 14.01 -3.91
CA GLY A 193 16.84 13.72 -2.93
C GLY A 193 15.75 12.75 -3.39
N TYR A 194 15.91 12.07 -4.52
CA TYR A 194 14.93 11.10 -5.01
C TYR A 194 14.91 9.85 -4.14
N VAL A 195 13.71 9.30 -3.93
CA VAL A 195 13.51 8.04 -3.20
C VAL A 195 14.12 6.88 -3.99
N PHE A 196 13.87 6.84 -5.30
CA PHE A 196 14.36 5.76 -6.16
C PHE A 196 15.46 6.25 -7.09
N THR A 197 16.69 5.79 -6.85
CA THR A 197 17.89 6.24 -7.56
C THR A 197 18.66 5.07 -8.17
N SER A 198 19.58 5.40 -9.07
CA SER A 198 20.74 4.57 -9.40
C SER A 198 21.66 4.45 -8.16
N PRO A 199 22.65 3.53 -8.20
CA PRO A 199 23.65 3.44 -7.14
C PRO A 199 24.50 4.72 -6.93
N VAL A 200 24.39 5.70 -7.83
CA VAL A 200 25.13 6.97 -7.79
C VAL A 200 24.19 8.18 -7.55
N GLY A 201 22.97 7.97 -7.05
CA GLY A 201 22.05 9.05 -6.70
C GLY A 201 21.27 9.66 -7.88
N GLU A 202 21.58 9.27 -9.13
CA GLU A 202 20.84 9.71 -10.31
C GLU A 202 19.44 9.07 -10.37
N PRO A 203 18.38 9.80 -10.75
CA PRO A 203 17.03 9.27 -10.67
C PRO A 203 16.74 8.29 -11.81
N LEU A 204 15.95 7.25 -11.53
CA LEU A 204 15.69 6.15 -12.46
C LEU A 204 15.00 6.57 -13.77
N ASN A 205 15.45 6.03 -14.90
CA ASN A 205 14.83 6.28 -16.19
C ASN A 205 13.50 5.49 -16.32
N PRO A 206 12.35 6.15 -16.59
CA PRO A 206 11.06 5.47 -16.72
C PRO A 206 11.03 4.35 -17.76
N ASN A 207 11.78 4.49 -18.86
CA ASN A 207 11.82 3.45 -19.89
C ASN A 207 12.56 2.20 -19.41
N THR A 208 13.69 2.37 -18.72
CA THR A 208 14.44 1.26 -18.13
C THR A 208 13.63 0.60 -17.02
N ASP A 209 12.94 1.39 -16.21
CA ASP A 209 12.05 0.87 -15.18
C ASP A 209 10.88 0.06 -15.74
N PHE A 210 10.32 0.49 -16.88
CA PHE A 210 9.29 -0.28 -17.58
C PHE A 210 9.80 -1.65 -18.01
N HIS A 211 11.00 -1.74 -18.58
CA HIS A 211 11.58 -3.05 -18.94
C HIS A 211 11.83 -3.92 -17.70
N ARG A 212 12.35 -3.34 -16.61
CA ARG A 212 12.51 -4.07 -15.34
C ARG A 212 11.20 -4.58 -14.78
N TRP A 213 10.10 -3.86 -14.98
CA TRP A 213 8.76 -4.34 -14.63
C TRP A 213 8.37 -5.56 -15.48
N LYS A 214 8.64 -5.56 -16.79
CA LYS A 214 8.38 -6.75 -17.64
C LYS A 214 9.22 -7.95 -17.22
N ASP A 215 10.48 -7.72 -16.84
CA ASP A 215 11.36 -8.77 -16.32
C ASP A 215 10.80 -9.34 -15.00
N LEU A 216 10.30 -8.47 -14.11
CA LEU A 216 9.65 -8.86 -12.86
C LEU A 216 8.41 -9.74 -13.12
N LEU A 217 7.54 -9.34 -14.06
CA LEU A 217 6.34 -10.14 -14.41
C LEU A 217 6.73 -11.56 -14.84
N LYS A 218 7.75 -11.65 -15.71
CA LYS A 218 8.26 -12.92 -16.20
C LYS A 218 8.84 -13.77 -15.06
N ALA A 219 9.60 -13.16 -14.16
CA ALA A 219 10.20 -13.85 -13.02
C ALA A 219 9.15 -14.34 -12.00
N ALA A 220 8.10 -13.55 -11.77
CA ALA A 220 6.99 -13.89 -10.87
C ALA A 220 5.98 -14.88 -11.48
N GLY A 221 6.13 -15.25 -12.76
CA GLY A 221 5.22 -16.15 -13.46
C GLY A 221 3.79 -15.62 -13.56
N VAL A 222 3.64 -14.30 -13.68
CA VAL A 222 2.32 -13.64 -13.81
C VAL A 222 2.11 -13.15 -15.23
N ARG A 223 0.85 -12.91 -15.59
CA ARG A 223 0.48 -12.45 -16.93
C ARG A 223 1.16 -11.14 -17.32
N ASP A 224 1.41 -11.02 -18.62
CA ASP A 224 2.07 -9.85 -19.19
C ASP A 224 1.14 -8.63 -19.17
N SER A 225 1.53 -7.57 -18.45
CA SER A 225 0.75 -6.32 -18.42
C SER A 225 1.67 -5.10 -18.34
N ARG A 226 1.09 -3.90 -18.42
CA ARG A 226 1.82 -2.65 -18.20
C ARG A 226 1.84 -2.35 -16.71
N LEU A 227 2.85 -1.61 -16.25
CA LEU A 227 2.85 -1.08 -14.88
C LEU A 227 1.64 -0.16 -14.60
N HIS A 228 1.05 0.42 -15.65
CA HIS A 228 -0.22 1.14 -15.50
C HIS A 228 -1.39 0.23 -15.11
N ASP A 229 -1.31 -1.07 -15.39
CA ASP A 229 -2.34 -2.03 -15.06
C ASP A 229 -2.29 -2.47 -13.58
N ALA A 230 -1.15 -2.31 -12.90
CA ALA A 230 -1.07 -2.40 -11.44
C ALA A 230 -1.98 -1.36 -10.74
N ARG A 231 -2.17 -0.20 -11.35
CA ARG A 231 -3.10 0.82 -10.86
C ARG A 231 -4.57 0.39 -11.00
N HIS A 232 -4.88 -0.42 -12.01
CA HIS A 232 -6.21 -1.01 -12.16
C HIS A 232 -6.49 -1.94 -10.97
N THR A 233 -5.51 -2.77 -10.56
CA THR A 233 -5.61 -3.60 -9.36
C THR A 233 -5.85 -2.80 -8.08
N ALA A 234 -5.08 -1.73 -7.84
CA ALA A 234 -5.26 -0.89 -6.66
C ALA A 234 -6.69 -0.31 -6.58
N ALA A 235 -7.22 0.16 -7.71
CA ALA A 235 -8.60 0.67 -7.78
C ALA A 235 -9.62 -0.41 -7.45
N THR A 236 -9.49 -1.60 -8.05
CA THR A 236 -10.39 -2.74 -7.79
C THR A 236 -10.37 -3.14 -6.31
N VAL A 237 -9.20 -3.24 -5.70
CA VAL A 237 -9.08 -3.60 -4.26
C VAL A 237 -9.77 -2.56 -3.38
N LEU A 238 -9.54 -1.26 -3.60
CA LEU A 238 -10.17 -0.20 -2.81
C LEU A 238 -11.71 -0.22 -2.95
N LEU A 239 -12.21 -0.51 -4.15
CA LEU A 239 -13.65 -0.63 -4.40
C LEU A 239 -14.23 -1.89 -3.75
N ILE A 240 -13.53 -3.02 -3.78
CA ILE A 240 -13.92 -4.26 -3.09
C ILE A 240 -14.02 -4.03 -1.57
N LEU A 241 -13.11 -3.25 -0.99
CA LEU A 241 -13.13 -2.86 0.42
C LEU A 241 -14.26 -1.89 0.78
N GLY A 242 -15.11 -1.48 -0.18
CA GLY A 242 -16.24 -0.61 0.05
C GLY A 242 -15.85 0.83 0.40
N ILE A 243 -14.65 1.27 0.02
CA ILE A 243 -14.19 2.65 0.20
C ILE A 243 -14.99 3.55 -0.74
N SER A 244 -15.43 4.71 -0.23
CA SER A 244 -16.27 5.61 -1.01
C SER A 244 -15.58 6.11 -2.28
N ASP A 245 -16.35 6.30 -3.35
CA ASP A 245 -15.86 6.79 -4.65
C ASP A 245 -15.05 8.08 -4.52
N ALA A 246 -15.41 8.97 -3.59
CA ALA A 246 -14.66 10.21 -3.35
C ALA A 246 -13.26 9.94 -2.77
N VAL A 247 -13.13 8.97 -1.87
CA VAL A 247 -11.83 8.57 -1.30
C VAL A 247 -11.01 7.79 -2.32
N VAL A 248 -11.64 6.93 -3.12
CA VAL A 248 -10.96 6.25 -4.25
C VAL A 248 -10.50 7.28 -5.28
N ASP A 249 -11.36 8.21 -5.72
CA ASP A 249 -11.01 9.29 -6.65
C ASP A 249 -9.83 10.10 -6.11
N SER A 250 -9.84 10.39 -4.80
CA SER A 250 -8.73 11.01 -4.08
C SER A 250 -7.48 10.14 -4.19
N ILE A 251 -7.42 8.95 -3.58
CA ILE A 251 -6.24 8.05 -3.57
C ILE A 251 -5.69 7.80 -4.96
N MET A 252 -6.55 7.66 -5.96
CA MET A 252 -6.15 7.43 -7.34
C MET A 252 -5.68 8.73 -8.01
N GLY A 253 -6.23 9.91 -7.70
CA GLY A 253 -5.91 11.15 -8.40
C GLY A 253 -6.64 11.26 -9.72
N TRP A 254 -7.88 10.85 -9.64
CA TRP A 254 -8.88 11.00 -10.67
C TRP A 254 -9.50 12.39 -10.53
N GLU A 255 -9.81 13.02 -11.67
CA GLU A 255 -10.41 14.35 -11.66
C GLU A 255 -11.88 14.19 -11.27
N PRO A 256 -12.34 14.83 -10.18
CA PRO A 256 -13.73 14.71 -9.73
C PRO A 256 -14.70 15.04 -10.87
N GLY A 257 -15.72 14.20 -11.07
CA GLY A 257 -16.76 14.38 -12.10
C GLY A 257 -16.39 13.91 -13.53
N LYS A 258 -15.11 13.72 -13.87
CA LYS A 258 -14.71 13.17 -15.21
C LYS A 258 -14.36 11.69 -15.20
N SER A 259 -14.35 11.10 -14.01
CA SER A 259 -13.81 9.76 -13.77
C SER A 259 -14.87 8.67 -13.74
N ASP A 260 -16.12 9.03 -14.03
CA ASP A 260 -17.26 8.10 -14.05
C ASP A 260 -17.06 6.96 -15.05
N ARG A 261 -16.55 7.27 -16.26
CA ARG A 261 -16.16 6.26 -17.25
C ARG A 261 -15.02 5.35 -16.76
N MET A 262 -14.10 5.90 -15.96
CA MET A 262 -13.01 5.12 -15.38
C MET A 262 -13.55 4.18 -14.30
N ARG A 263 -14.42 4.66 -13.41
CA ARG A 263 -15.08 3.85 -12.37
C ARG A 263 -15.93 2.73 -12.96
N ARG A 264 -16.69 3.01 -14.02
CA ARG A 264 -17.54 2.02 -14.71
C ARG A 264 -16.79 0.78 -15.17
N ARG A 265 -15.50 0.91 -15.51
CA ARG A 265 -14.63 -0.23 -15.88
C ARG A 265 -14.42 -1.23 -14.73
N TYR A 266 -14.64 -0.81 -13.49
CA TYR A 266 -14.48 -1.64 -12.28
C TYR A 266 -15.80 -1.84 -11.51
N GLN A 267 -16.90 -1.23 -11.99
CA GLN A 267 -18.23 -1.36 -11.39
C GLN A 267 -18.92 -2.68 -11.76
N HIS A 268 -18.20 -3.66 -12.31
CA HIS A 268 -18.65 -5.05 -12.28
C HIS A 268 -18.62 -5.50 -10.82
N MET A 269 -19.65 -5.09 -10.09
CA MET A 269 -19.80 -5.35 -8.67
C MET A 269 -19.71 -6.85 -8.46
N THR A 270 -18.62 -7.29 -7.83
CA THR A 270 -18.55 -8.66 -7.34
C THR A 270 -19.70 -8.84 -6.35
N GLY A 271 -20.43 -9.95 -6.45
CA GLY A 271 -21.57 -10.27 -5.57
C GLY A 271 -21.35 -9.96 -4.07
N PRO A 272 -20.13 -10.13 -3.51
CA PRO A 272 -19.82 -9.75 -2.13
C PRO A 272 -19.97 -8.26 -1.79
N VAL A 273 -19.63 -7.34 -2.71
CA VAL A 273 -19.74 -5.88 -2.48
C VAL A 273 -21.20 -5.45 -2.45
N LEU A 274 -22.03 -6.04 -3.32
CA LEU A 274 -23.47 -5.84 -3.30
C LEU A 274 -24.10 -6.37 -2.01
N GLN A 275 -23.64 -7.51 -1.50
CA GLN A 275 -24.12 -8.08 -0.23
C GLN A 275 -23.69 -7.22 0.98
N GLN A 276 -22.44 -6.74 1.05
CA GLN A 276 -22.01 -5.81 2.09
C GLN A 276 -22.74 -4.46 2.02
N THR A 277 -22.99 -3.96 0.82
CA THR A 277 -23.72 -2.70 0.62
C THR A 277 -25.20 -2.86 0.96
N ALA A 278 -25.83 -3.98 0.59
CA ALA A 278 -27.20 -4.32 0.98
C ALA A 278 -27.33 -4.47 2.49
N ALA A 279 -26.33 -5.06 3.16
CA ALA A 279 -26.29 -5.13 4.63
C ALA A 279 -26.22 -3.73 5.27
N LYS A 280 -25.39 -2.83 4.74
CA LYS A 280 -25.29 -1.42 5.19
C LYS A 280 -26.56 -0.62 4.91
N ILE A 281 -27.19 -0.81 3.75
CA ILE A 281 -28.44 -0.13 3.35
C ILE A 281 -29.62 -0.64 4.20
N GLY A 282 -29.71 -1.96 4.41
CA GLY A 282 -30.70 -2.57 5.30
C GLY A 282 -30.63 -2.00 6.71
N ALA A 283 -29.41 -1.81 7.24
CA ALA A 283 -29.20 -1.19 8.53
C ALA A 283 -29.61 0.30 8.58
N LEU A 284 -29.46 1.04 7.48
CA LEU A 284 -29.68 2.49 7.45
C LEU A 284 -31.16 2.89 7.23
N LEU A 285 -31.89 2.17 6.38
CA LEU A 285 -33.23 2.57 5.90
C LEU A 285 -34.38 1.90 6.66
N TRP A 286 -34.14 0.76 7.32
CA TRP A 286 -35.16 0.00 8.06
C TRP A 286 -35.08 0.23 9.58
N ALA A 287 -34.34 1.25 10.02
CA ALA A 287 -34.37 1.74 11.39
C ALA A 287 -35.61 2.62 11.59
N VAL A 288 -36.58 2.17 12.39
CA VAL A 288 -37.77 2.96 12.74
C VAL A 288 -37.47 3.83 13.99
N PRO A 289 -37.83 5.14 14.01
CA PRO A 289 -37.73 5.99 15.21
C PRO A 289 -38.66 5.53 16.34
N ALA A 290 -38.20 5.62 17.59
CA ALA A 290 -38.76 4.91 18.74
C ALA A 290 -39.94 5.62 19.46
N ASP A 291 -40.57 6.62 18.87
CA ASP A 291 -41.46 7.57 19.57
C ASP A 291 -42.98 7.36 19.36
N VAL A 292 -43.44 6.19 18.88
CA VAL A 292 -44.90 5.96 18.63
C VAL A 292 -45.52 4.65 19.15
N ALA A 293 -44.86 3.90 20.04
CA ALA A 293 -45.33 2.54 20.39
C ALA A 293 -45.52 2.22 21.90
N GLU A 294 -45.64 3.21 22.78
CA GLU A 294 -46.02 2.99 24.20
C GLU A 294 -47.31 3.74 24.58
N GLU A 295 -48.45 3.40 23.98
CA GLU A 295 -49.78 3.65 24.57
C GLU A 295 -50.87 2.84 23.86
N ALA A 296 -50.98 1.54 24.15
CA ALA A 296 -52.24 0.76 24.17
C ALA A 296 -51.95 -0.74 24.31
N GLY A 297 -52.11 -1.26 25.52
CA GLY A 297 -52.20 -2.70 25.74
C GLY A 297 -53.48 -3.32 25.17
N SER A 298 -53.37 -4.59 24.79
CA SER A 298 -54.46 -5.57 24.66
C SER A 298 -55.49 -5.38 23.53
N ARG A 299 -55.20 -5.92 22.34
CA ARG A 299 -56.06 -6.91 21.64
C ARG A 299 -55.37 -7.47 20.39
N ALA A 300 -55.40 -8.79 20.28
CA ALA A 300 -55.35 -9.63 19.06
C ALA A 300 -54.50 -9.20 17.83
N ALA A 301 -53.56 -10.09 17.48
CA ALA A 301 -53.05 -10.42 16.15
C ALA A 301 -52.28 -9.36 15.32
N VAL A 302 -51.25 -9.87 14.62
CA VAL A 302 -50.56 -9.36 13.43
C VAL A 302 -49.15 -8.75 13.64
N ARG A 303 -48.17 -9.45 13.01
CA ARG A 303 -46.86 -9.07 12.43
C ARG A 303 -46.07 -7.84 12.94
N SER A 304 -44.74 -8.08 13.04
CA SER A 304 -43.58 -7.34 12.48
C SER A 304 -42.57 -6.67 13.44
N GLY A 305 -41.28 -6.92 13.16
CA GLY A 305 -40.09 -6.07 13.45
C GLY A 305 -39.35 -6.28 14.78
N PRO A 306 -38.02 -6.58 14.80
CA PRO A 306 -37.22 -6.49 16.02
C PRO A 306 -36.57 -5.10 16.18
N ALA A 307 -36.28 -4.78 17.44
CA ALA A 307 -36.07 -3.48 18.05
C ALA A 307 -34.70 -2.79 17.82
N SER A 308 -34.65 -1.49 18.13
CA SER A 308 -33.50 -0.58 18.16
C SER A 308 -32.33 -1.07 19.00
N VAL A 309 -31.09 -0.89 18.53
CA VAL A 309 -29.86 -1.23 19.29
C VAL A 309 -29.10 0.04 19.69
N ASP A 310 -28.83 0.12 20.99
CA ASP A 310 -28.09 1.15 21.72
C ASP A 310 -26.67 1.43 21.19
N SER A 311 -26.27 2.70 21.33
CA SER A 311 -24.99 3.29 20.92
C SER A 311 -23.92 3.19 22.03
N ALA A 312 -23.72 1.98 22.56
CA ALA A 312 -22.74 1.69 23.61
C ALA A 312 -21.41 1.16 23.05
N VAL A 313 -20.30 1.58 23.64
CA VAL A 313 -18.95 1.03 23.41
C VAL A 313 -18.54 0.27 24.67
N TYR A 314 -18.02 -0.95 24.49
CA TYR A 314 -17.65 -1.83 25.58
C TYR A 314 -16.14 -1.89 25.72
N LEU A 315 -15.61 -1.37 26.83
CA LEU A 315 -14.19 -1.27 27.11
C LEU A 315 -13.73 -2.45 27.97
N ALA A 316 -12.91 -3.34 27.40
CA ALA A 316 -12.17 -4.33 28.16
C ALA A 316 -10.91 -3.69 28.75
N ASP A 317 -10.84 -3.61 30.08
CA ASP A 317 -9.66 -3.20 30.85
C ASP A 317 -8.93 -4.47 31.29
N LEU A 318 -7.71 -4.68 30.82
CA LEU A 318 -6.90 -5.90 30.95
C LEU A 318 -5.58 -5.58 31.69
N GLY A 319 -5.66 -5.28 32.98
CA GLY A 319 -4.47 -5.04 33.82
C GLY A 319 -3.60 -3.86 33.38
N GLY A 320 -4.20 -2.79 32.83
CA GLY A 320 -3.49 -1.60 32.34
C GLY A 320 -3.54 -1.40 30.82
N ARG A 321 -4.01 -2.39 30.06
CA ARG A 321 -4.32 -2.29 28.62
C ARG A 321 -5.82 -2.14 28.43
N ARG A 322 -6.25 -1.26 27.52
CA ARG A 322 -7.67 -0.99 27.27
C ARG A 322 -8.01 -1.24 25.80
N LEU A 323 -9.00 -2.09 25.56
CA LEU A 323 -9.51 -2.43 24.23
C LEU A 323 -10.99 -2.09 24.15
N ALA A 324 -11.40 -1.34 23.12
CA ALA A 324 -12.80 -0.99 22.89
C ALA A 324 -13.44 -1.97 21.90
N PHE A 325 -14.69 -2.37 22.16
CA PHE A 325 -15.45 -3.29 21.33
C PHE A 325 -16.84 -2.73 21.00
N ALA A 326 -17.32 -3.07 19.80
CA ALA A 326 -18.65 -2.70 19.34
C ALA A 326 -19.77 -3.51 20.01
N THR A 327 -19.45 -4.71 20.51
CA THR A 327 -20.41 -5.59 21.19
C THR A 327 -19.91 -5.97 22.56
N ARG A 328 -20.85 -6.08 23.51
CA ARG A 328 -20.56 -6.50 24.88
C ARG A 328 -19.97 -7.90 24.92
N GLU A 329 -20.50 -8.78 24.08
CA GLU A 329 -20.07 -10.17 23.95
C GLU A 329 -18.57 -10.27 23.62
N HIS A 330 -18.06 -9.47 22.69
CA HIS A 330 -16.63 -9.50 22.36
C HIS A 330 -15.75 -9.01 23.52
N ALA A 331 -16.16 -7.93 24.20
CA ALA A 331 -15.44 -7.44 25.37
C ALA A 331 -15.44 -8.47 26.52
N GLU A 332 -16.58 -9.12 26.77
CA GLU A 332 -16.73 -10.13 27.82
C GLU A 332 -15.92 -11.39 27.50
N ARG A 333 -15.93 -11.85 26.24
CA ARG A 333 -15.13 -12.99 25.79
C ARG A 333 -13.63 -12.73 25.95
N VAL A 334 -13.16 -11.53 25.60
CA VAL A 334 -11.75 -11.15 25.78
C VAL A 334 -11.37 -11.10 27.26
N VAL A 335 -12.20 -10.49 28.10
CA VAL A 335 -11.96 -10.44 29.55
C VAL A 335 -11.95 -11.85 30.17
N ALA A 336 -12.83 -12.75 29.72
CA ALA A 336 -12.86 -14.13 30.18
C ALA A 336 -11.57 -14.88 29.80
N GLN A 337 -11.18 -14.85 28.52
CA GLN A 337 -9.96 -15.50 28.05
C GLN A 337 -8.69 -14.89 28.69
N TRP A 338 -8.67 -13.57 28.91
CA TRP A 338 -7.55 -12.92 29.60
C TRP A 338 -7.39 -13.40 31.04
N ARG A 339 -8.50 -13.61 31.77
CA ARG A 339 -8.45 -14.13 33.14
C ARG A 339 -7.93 -15.58 33.19
N GLU A 340 -8.23 -16.38 32.17
CA GLU A 340 -7.67 -17.73 32.01
C GLU A 340 -6.16 -17.67 31.71
N ASP A 341 -5.74 -16.76 30.83
CA ASP A 341 -4.33 -16.60 30.42
C ASP A 341 -3.45 -16.03 31.51
N ARG A 342 -3.98 -15.10 32.29
CA ARG A 342 -3.28 -14.34 33.32
C ARG A 342 -4.01 -14.46 34.66
N PRO A 343 -3.97 -15.63 35.33
CA PRO A 343 -4.58 -15.80 36.63
C PRO A 343 -4.10 -14.73 37.62
N GLY A 344 -5.02 -14.04 38.27
CA GLY A 344 -4.72 -12.99 39.25
C GLY A 344 -4.55 -11.58 38.68
N GLN A 345 -4.57 -11.38 37.36
CA GLN A 345 -4.63 -10.03 36.78
C GLN A 345 -6.07 -9.51 36.73
N ALA A 346 -6.27 -8.26 37.16
CA ALA A 346 -7.58 -7.63 37.13
C ALA A 346 -8.02 -7.39 35.68
N ALA A 347 -9.19 -7.92 35.31
CA ALA A 347 -9.81 -7.64 34.03
C ALA A 347 -11.31 -7.43 34.17
N GLN A 348 -11.87 -6.43 33.48
CA GLN A 348 -13.29 -6.08 33.57
C GLN A 348 -13.79 -5.40 32.30
N VAL A 349 -15.10 -5.51 32.03
CA VAL A 349 -15.77 -4.76 30.97
C VAL A 349 -16.45 -3.54 31.57
N LYS A 350 -16.27 -2.39 30.94
CA LYS A 350 -17.00 -1.15 31.25
C LYS A 350 -17.79 -0.71 30.04
N GLU A 351 -19.06 -0.41 30.25
CA GLU A 351 -19.89 0.21 29.24
C GLU A 351 -19.68 1.73 29.24
N MET A 352 -19.59 2.33 28.06
CA MET A 352 -19.43 3.76 27.91
C MET A 352 -20.18 4.24 26.66
N GLY A 353 -20.84 5.39 26.77
CA GLY A 353 -21.49 5.99 25.61
C GLY A 353 -20.48 6.35 24.52
N ARG A 354 -20.83 6.08 23.26
CA ARG A 354 -19.95 6.34 22.10
C ARG A 354 -19.48 7.80 22.02
N GLU A 355 -20.35 8.76 22.30
CA GLU A 355 -20.00 10.19 22.32
C GLU A 355 -18.91 10.52 23.36
N HIS A 356 -18.96 9.89 24.53
CA HIS A 356 -17.97 10.08 25.59
C HIS A 356 -16.63 9.42 25.25
N TRP A 357 -16.65 8.30 24.53
CA TRP A 357 -15.44 7.68 23.97
C TRP A 357 -14.78 8.58 22.94
N GLU A 358 -15.53 9.07 21.96
CA GLU A 358 -15.02 9.90 20.86
C GLU A 358 -14.43 11.22 21.37
N ALA A 359 -15.05 11.83 22.38
CA ALA A 359 -14.54 13.05 23.02
C ALA A 359 -13.22 12.83 23.78
N LYS A 360 -12.98 11.62 24.29
CA LYS A 360 -11.79 11.30 25.11
C LYS A 360 -10.66 10.65 24.32
N ALA A 361 -10.98 9.94 23.25
CA ALA A 361 -10.04 9.18 22.42
C ALA A 361 -9.34 10.00 21.33
N GLY A 362 -9.69 11.28 21.15
CA GLY A 362 -8.98 12.15 20.20
C GLY A 362 -9.17 11.78 18.73
N GLY A 363 -10.35 11.26 18.37
CA GLY A 363 -10.80 11.04 16.99
C GLY A 363 -10.48 9.67 16.39
N GLY A 364 -11.51 8.82 16.27
CA GLY A 364 -11.51 7.70 15.32
C GLY A 364 -12.34 6.48 15.75
N ASP A 365 -13.34 6.14 14.93
CA ASP A 365 -14.10 4.86 14.96
C ASP A 365 -13.16 3.63 14.75
N GLN A 366 -11.94 3.86 14.25
CA GLN A 366 -10.90 2.85 13.98
C GLN A 366 -10.34 2.16 15.23
N LEU A 367 -10.60 2.67 16.44
CA LEU A 367 -10.15 2.06 17.71
C LEU A 367 -11.15 1.05 18.29
N ILE A 368 -12.37 0.97 17.73
CA ILE A 368 -13.41 0.06 18.20
C ILE A 368 -13.33 -1.24 17.41
N ARG A 369 -13.03 -2.33 18.11
CA ARG A 369 -12.90 -3.66 17.52
C ARG A 369 -14.28 -4.29 17.29
N HIS A 370 -14.48 -4.80 16.08
CA HIS A 370 -15.66 -5.59 15.72
C HIS A 370 -15.42 -7.09 15.83
N GLU A 371 -14.19 -7.52 16.08
CA GLU A 371 -13.78 -8.92 16.22
C GLU A 371 -12.88 -9.09 17.45
N ILE A 372 -12.80 -10.32 17.96
CA ILE A 372 -11.93 -10.68 19.09
C ILE A 372 -10.48 -10.78 18.59
N PRO A 373 -9.50 -10.22 19.30
CA PRO A 373 -8.10 -10.30 18.89
C PRO A 373 -7.59 -11.74 18.87
N ASP A 374 -6.62 -12.02 18.00
CA ASP A 374 -6.06 -13.36 17.88
C ASP A 374 -5.24 -13.72 19.13
N ARG A 375 -5.42 -14.94 19.63
CA ARG A 375 -4.73 -15.51 20.80
C ARG A 375 -4.07 -16.82 20.42
N ARG A 376 -2.79 -16.99 20.77
CA ARG A 376 -2.03 -18.23 20.50
C ARG A 376 -1.11 -18.58 21.67
N MET A 377 -0.83 -19.87 21.84
CA MET A 377 0.25 -20.32 22.72
C MET A 377 1.58 -20.00 22.03
N VAL A 378 2.43 -19.21 22.70
CA VAL A 378 3.76 -18.88 22.21
C VAL A 378 4.80 -19.44 23.18
N HIS A 379 5.74 -20.18 22.61
CA HIS A 379 6.88 -20.73 23.32
C HIS A 379 8.03 -19.74 23.23
N HIS A 380 8.66 -19.46 24.36
CA HIS A 380 9.80 -18.56 24.48
C HIS A 380 11.02 -19.33 24.97
N ALA A 381 12.18 -18.93 24.47
CA ALA A 381 13.46 -19.28 25.06
C ALA A 381 14.33 -18.01 25.16
N HIS A 382 14.94 -17.81 26.32
CA HIS A 382 15.76 -16.65 26.60
C HIS A 382 17.05 -17.08 27.30
N ALA A 383 18.16 -16.54 26.83
CA ALA A 383 19.44 -16.69 27.47
C ALA A 383 20.17 -15.34 27.50
N VAL A 384 20.89 -15.10 28.58
CA VAL A 384 21.68 -13.89 28.80
C VAL A 384 23.14 -14.30 28.89
N PHE A 385 24.01 -13.49 28.31
CA PHE A 385 25.45 -13.70 28.26
C PHE A 385 26.18 -12.45 28.72
N LEU A 386 27.22 -12.64 29.52
CA LEU A 386 28.16 -11.59 29.87
C LEU A 386 28.93 -11.13 28.62
N THR A 387 29.58 -9.97 28.71
CA THR A 387 30.41 -9.43 27.61
C THR A 387 31.57 -10.36 27.19
N GLY A 388 31.95 -11.32 28.04
CA GLY A 388 32.94 -12.36 27.71
C GLY A 388 32.36 -13.60 27.02
N GLY A 389 31.04 -13.70 26.86
CA GLY A 389 30.34 -14.85 26.28
C GLY A 389 29.99 -15.96 27.27
N GLU A 390 30.23 -15.75 28.57
CA GLU A 390 29.80 -16.67 29.63
C GLU A 390 28.28 -16.55 29.87
N PRO A 391 27.54 -17.67 29.98
CA PRO A 391 26.10 -17.64 30.22
C PRO A 391 25.78 -17.10 31.61
N LEU A 392 24.78 -16.25 31.70
CA LEU A 392 24.26 -15.67 32.93
C LEU A 392 22.86 -16.24 33.20
N ASN A 393 22.71 -16.93 34.32
CA ASN A 393 21.40 -17.40 34.80
C ASN A 393 20.73 -16.30 35.62
N VAL A 394 20.06 -15.36 34.94
CA VAL A 394 19.17 -14.39 35.58
C VAL A 394 17.78 -15.01 35.73
N GLY A 395 17.08 -14.75 36.83
CA GLY A 395 15.84 -15.41 37.29
C GLY A 395 14.59 -15.41 36.38
N THR A 396 14.74 -15.23 35.07
CA THR A 396 13.73 -15.56 34.07
C THR A 396 13.90 -17.04 33.66
N PRO A 397 12.82 -17.83 33.54
CA PRO A 397 12.95 -19.19 33.03
C PRO A 397 13.66 -19.18 31.67
N ALA A 398 14.68 -20.03 31.48
CA ALA A 398 15.36 -20.13 30.18
C ALA A 398 14.38 -20.49 29.04
N ARG A 399 13.26 -21.14 29.39
CA ARG A 399 12.15 -21.46 28.50
C ARG A 399 10.83 -21.34 29.25
N TRP A 400 9.83 -20.74 28.62
CA TRP A 400 8.46 -20.71 29.14
C TRP A 400 7.48 -20.64 27.99
N SER A 401 6.24 -21.05 28.24
CA SER A 401 5.14 -20.91 27.30
C SER A 401 4.11 -19.97 27.90
N THR A 402 3.57 -19.06 27.10
CA THR A 402 2.48 -18.18 27.52
C THR A 402 1.48 -18.04 26.40
N TRP A 403 0.20 -17.92 26.77
CA TRP A 403 -0.77 -17.36 25.84
C TRP A 403 -0.39 -15.91 25.55
N ALA A 404 -0.32 -15.58 24.27
CA ALA A 404 0.00 -14.24 23.78
C ALA A 404 -1.10 -13.79 22.82
N TRP A 405 -1.44 -12.51 22.92
CA TRP A 405 -2.47 -11.88 22.10
C TRP A 405 -1.86 -10.98 21.02
N ASP A 406 -2.53 -10.80 19.88
CA ASP A 406 -2.01 -9.98 18.77
C ASP A 406 -1.60 -8.54 19.17
N PHE A 407 -2.24 -8.01 20.22
CA PHE A 407 -1.98 -6.69 20.78
C PHE A 407 -0.80 -6.67 21.78
N GLU A 408 -0.18 -7.81 22.06
CA GLU A 408 1.04 -7.97 22.87
C GLU A 408 2.27 -8.23 21.96
N PRO A 409 2.78 -7.23 21.21
CA PRO A 409 3.83 -7.45 20.19
C PRO A 409 5.15 -8.00 20.75
N ASP A 410 5.42 -7.80 22.05
CA ASP A 410 6.60 -8.32 22.73
C ASP A 410 6.49 -9.82 23.04
N LEU A 411 5.28 -10.38 23.04
CA LEU A 411 5.00 -11.78 23.31
C LEU A 411 4.49 -12.52 22.07
N TYR A 412 3.67 -11.88 21.24
CA TYR A 412 2.97 -12.52 20.13
C TYR A 412 3.87 -12.78 18.91
N THR A 413 3.61 -13.90 18.25
CA THR A 413 4.14 -14.26 16.94
C THR A 413 3.21 -15.28 16.31
N ASP A 414 3.03 -15.19 15.00
CA ASP A 414 2.34 -16.18 14.16
C ASP A 414 3.33 -17.11 13.44
N LEU A 415 4.63 -16.77 13.47
CA LEU A 415 5.70 -17.58 12.90
C LEU A 415 5.99 -18.85 13.74
N PRO A 416 6.36 -19.97 13.09
CA PRO A 416 6.75 -21.20 13.78
C PRO A 416 7.94 -20.99 14.71
N VAL A 417 8.91 -20.17 14.29
CA VAL A 417 10.03 -19.72 15.11
C VAL A 417 10.61 -18.42 14.56
N ARG A 418 11.02 -17.53 15.46
CA ARG A 418 11.85 -16.35 15.18
C ARG A 418 12.80 -16.14 16.35
N TRP A 419 13.97 -15.60 16.05
CA TRP A 419 14.93 -15.26 17.08
C TRP A 419 15.76 -14.04 16.71
N HIS A 420 16.31 -13.38 17.72
CA HIS A 420 17.30 -12.33 17.53
C HIS A 420 18.28 -12.32 18.70
N THR A 421 19.46 -11.77 18.45
CA THR A 421 20.41 -11.41 19.49
C THR A 421 20.49 -9.89 19.61
N SER A 422 20.53 -9.38 20.83
CA SER A 422 20.65 -7.95 21.10
C SER A 422 21.68 -7.70 22.19
N ARG A 423 22.32 -6.52 22.14
CA ARG A 423 23.22 -6.04 23.19
C ARG A 423 22.53 -4.91 23.95
N ARG A 424 22.45 -5.00 25.28
CA ARG A 424 21.94 -3.91 26.11
C ARG A 424 23.06 -2.93 26.45
N PRO A 425 22.80 -1.61 26.47
CA PRO A 425 23.79 -0.63 26.92
C PRO A 425 24.23 -0.91 28.36
N GLY A 426 25.50 -1.25 28.54
CA GLY A 426 26.16 -1.33 29.84
C GLY A 426 26.33 -2.71 30.50
N GLN A 427 25.73 -3.82 30.04
CA GLN A 427 25.80 -5.08 30.81
C GLN A 427 25.88 -6.38 29.98
N GLU A 428 24.86 -6.73 29.19
CA GLU A 428 24.63 -8.12 28.76
C GLU A 428 24.20 -8.26 27.28
N ILE A 429 24.46 -9.43 26.70
CA ILE A 429 23.96 -9.86 25.38
C ILE A 429 22.85 -10.88 25.61
N GLU A 430 21.74 -10.69 24.91
CA GLU A 430 20.56 -11.53 25.07
C GLU A 430 20.27 -12.29 23.78
N ALA A 431 19.97 -13.59 23.91
CA ALA A 431 19.39 -14.41 22.87
C ALA A 431 17.89 -14.56 23.17
N HIS A 432 17.04 -14.04 22.29
CA HIS A 432 15.59 -14.16 22.39
C HIS A 432 15.07 -15.04 21.27
N VAL A 433 14.35 -16.09 21.62
CA VAL A 433 13.66 -16.98 20.68
C VAL A 433 12.19 -17.04 21.06
N ARG A 434 11.29 -16.94 20.09
CA ARG A 434 9.87 -17.18 20.30
C ARG A 434 9.21 -17.77 19.06
N GLY A 435 8.14 -18.53 19.24
CA GLY A 435 7.46 -19.21 18.13
C GLY A 435 6.22 -19.99 18.56
N THR A 436 5.38 -20.34 17.59
CA THR A 436 4.20 -21.19 17.81
C THR A 436 4.52 -22.70 17.83
N ASP A 437 5.75 -23.08 17.45
CA ASP A 437 6.22 -24.47 17.46
C ASP A 437 7.33 -24.65 18.53
N GLU A 438 7.03 -25.40 19.59
CA GLU A 438 7.94 -25.64 20.71
C GLU A 438 9.26 -26.31 20.27
N ASN A 439 9.21 -27.24 19.33
CA ASN A 439 10.40 -27.95 18.84
C ASN A 439 11.28 -27.03 18.00
N ALA A 440 10.66 -26.20 17.17
CA ALA A 440 11.37 -25.20 16.38
C ALA A 440 12.04 -24.16 17.30
N VAL A 441 11.35 -23.69 18.34
CA VAL A 441 11.89 -22.77 19.36
C VAL A 441 13.05 -23.42 20.12
N SER A 442 12.90 -24.68 20.54
CA SER A 442 13.96 -25.43 21.23
C SER A 442 15.22 -25.58 20.38
N SER A 443 15.05 -25.84 19.08
CA SER A 443 16.15 -25.99 18.12
C SER A 443 16.85 -24.66 17.85
N ALA A 444 16.08 -23.61 17.56
CA ALA A 444 16.61 -22.27 17.29
C ALA A 444 17.29 -21.64 18.51
N HIS A 445 16.95 -22.06 19.74
CA HIS A 445 17.63 -21.59 20.95
C HIS A 445 19.13 -21.88 20.93
N GLY A 446 19.55 -23.04 20.42
CA GLY A 446 20.98 -23.35 20.30
C GLY A 446 21.71 -22.39 19.36
N GLU A 447 21.10 -22.09 18.21
CA GLU A 447 21.63 -21.15 17.21
C GLU A 447 21.68 -19.72 17.75
N ALA A 448 20.63 -19.28 18.43
CA ALA A 448 20.56 -17.96 19.04
C ALA A 448 21.62 -17.78 20.13
N CYS A 449 21.84 -18.79 20.97
CA CYS A 449 22.92 -18.81 21.95
C CYS A 449 24.30 -18.77 21.29
N ALA A 450 24.53 -19.55 20.23
CA ALA A 450 25.80 -19.55 19.50
C ALA A 450 26.10 -18.17 18.90
N GLN A 451 25.10 -17.51 18.29
CA GLN A 451 25.25 -16.16 17.77
C GLN A 451 25.45 -15.13 18.91
N ALA A 452 24.80 -15.29 20.05
CA ALA A 452 24.99 -14.39 21.19
C ALA A 452 26.42 -14.45 21.73
N VAL A 453 27.00 -15.65 21.82
CA VAL A 453 28.42 -15.85 22.18
C VAL A 453 29.34 -15.25 21.13
N ASP A 454 29.05 -15.43 19.84
CA ASP A 454 29.82 -14.84 18.76
C ASP A 454 29.75 -13.30 18.78
N ARG A 455 28.56 -12.73 19.01
CA ARG A 455 28.33 -11.29 19.18
C ARG A 455 29.10 -10.73 20.38
N ALA A 456 29.24 -11.50 21.46
CA ALA A 456 30.05 -11.13 22.63
C ALA A 456 31.54 -11.04 22.30
N ARG A 457 32.05 -12.02 21.56
CA ARG A 457 33.47 -12.11 21.19
C ARG A 457 33.85 -11.17 20.04
N ASN A 458 32.91 -10.90 19.14
CA ASN A 458 33.12 -10.17 17.89
C ASN A 458 32.14 -8.99 17.73
N PRO A 459 32.10 -8.02 18.66
CA PRO A 459 31.10 -6.96 18.65
C PRO A 459 31.13 -6.07 17.39
N ALA A 460 32.30 -5.89 16.78
CA ALA A 460 32.45 -5.13 15.53
C ALA A 460 31.66 -5.73 14.35
N THR A 461 31.56 -7.06 14.28
CA THR A 461 30.84 -7.77 13.22
C THR A 461 29.33 -7.48 13.26
N TYR A 462 28.80 -7.19 14.44
CA TYR A 462 27.37 -6.96 14.68
C TYR A 462 27.02 -5.47 14.82
N GLY A 463 27.97 -4.57 14.56
CA GLY A 463 27.77 -3.13 14.71
C GLY A 463 27.72 -2.65 16.16
N ASP A 464 28.13 -3.48 17.12
CA ASP A 464 28.16 -3.17 18.56
C ASP A 464 29.48 -2.50 19.00
N GLY A 465 30.32 -2.09 18.04
CA GLY A 465 31.62 -1.48 18.27
C GLY A 465 31.52 0.01 18.65
N GLN A 466 31.64 0.29 19.94
CA GLN A 466 31.96 1.59 20.59
C GLN A 466 31.11 2.82 20.21
N SER A 467 30.14 3.11 21.08
CA SER A 467 29.78 4.46 21.53
C SER A 467 30.36 4.70 22.93
#